data_AF-A0A7D5MFP8-F1
#
_entry.id   AF-A0A7D5MFP8-F1
#
_cell.length_a   1.000
_cell.length_b   1.000
_cell.length_c   1.000
_cell.angle_alpha   90.00
_cell.angle_beta   90.00
_cell.angle_gamma   90.00
#
_symmetry.space_group_name_H-M   'P 1'
#
loop_
_entity.id
_entity.type
_entity.pdbx_description
1 polymer ?
#
loop_
_entity_poly.entity_id
_entity_poly.type
_entity_poly.pdbx_seq_one_letter_code
_entity_poly.pdbx_strand_id
1 'polypeptide(L)'
;MSIKQFSFRLLLYTAFAILVAFIFYRFPVLAPYHLFSLQTIVFFVFLSIFFYTLAWIASRSRNIYMFNNIIMMTSLIKLVFCFVVIFLYHKNFHPADNYFIIPFFTYYILYTVFEIDFMGKLARR
;
A
#
# COMPACT_ATOMS: atom_id res chain seq x y z
N MET A 1 9.63 -15.83 0.40
CA MET A 1 10.17 -14.93 1.46
C MET A 1 9.74 -15.42 2.85
N SER A 2 10.54 -15.22 3.90
CA SER A 2 10.13 -15.60 5.28
C SER A 2 9.35 -14.48 5.98
N ILE A 3 8.56 -14.82 7.01
CA ILE A 3 7.78 -13.83 7.78
C ILE A 3 8.68 -12.76 8.42
N LYS A 4 9.85 -13.15 8.95
CA LYS A 4 10.82 -12.22 9.54
C LYS A 4 11.35 -11.22 8.51
N GLN A 5 11.67 -11.71 7.30
CA GLN A 5 12.10 -10.85 6.20
C GLN A 5 10.98 -9.90 5.75
N PHE A 6 9.73 -10.38 5.74
CA PHE A 6 8.56 -9.56 5.42
C PHE A 6 8.35 -8.44 6.42
N SER A 7 8.28 -8.76 7.71
CA SER A 7 8.08 -7.75 8.76
C SER A 7 9.20 -6.71 8.77
N PHE A 8 10.46 -7.13 8.58
CA PHE A 8 11.58 -6.19 8.52
C PHE A 8 11.50 -5.24 7.31
N ARG A 9 11.19 -5.77 6.12
CA ARG A 9 11.03 -4.93 4.93
C ARG A 9 9.81 -4.03 5.01
N LEU A 10 8.68 -4.54 5.50
CA LEU A 10 7.48 -3.73 5.73
C LEU A 10 7.80 -2.56 6.66
N LEU A 11 8.53 -2.80 7.75
CA LEU A 11 8.98 -1.74 8.66
C LEU A 11 9.86 -0.72 7.93
N LEU A 12 10.82 -1.17 7.13
CA LEU A 12 11.70 -0.27 6.36
C LEU A 12 10.91 0.62 5.38
N TYR A 13 9.99 0.05 4.61
CA TYR A 13 9.14 0.81 3.69
C TYR A 13 8.18 1.74 4.44
N THR A 14 7.65 1.30 5.60
CA THR A 14 6.80 2.15 6.45
C THR A 14 7.59 3.32 7.03
N ALA A 15 8.80 3.09 7.53
CA ALA A 15 9.68 4.13 8.02
C ALA A 15 10.04 5.13 6.92
N PHE A 16 10.32 4.64 5.71
CA PHE A 16 10.54 5.49 4.55
C PHE A 16 9.28 6.31 4.18
N ALA A 17 8.10 5.69 4.19
CA ALA A 17 6.83 6.40 3.95
C ALA A 17 6.55 7.48 5.00
N ILE A 18 6.86 7.21 6.27
CA ILE A 18 6.76 8.20 7.36
C ILE A 18 7.75 9.36 7.12
N LEU A 19 8.98 9.07 6.71
CA LEU A 19 9.96 10.11 6.36
C LEU A 19 9.44 10.99 5.22
N VAL A 20 8.90 10.38 4.17
CA VAL A 20 8.26 11.11 3.06
C VAL A 20 7.07 11.95 3.54
N ALA A 21 6.25 11.44 4.47
CA ALA A 21 5.17 12.22 5.09
C ALA A 21 5.71 13.45 5.84
N PHE A 22 6.78 13.30 6.62
CA PHE A 22 7.43 14.42 7.30
C PHE A 22 7.94 15.48 6.32
N ILE A 23 8.45 15.07 5.15
CA ILE A 23 8.83 15.99 4.08
C ILE A 23 7.60 16.75 3.56
N PHE A 24 6.50 16.05 3.27
CA PHE A 24 5.27 16.68 2.81
C PHE A 24 4.69 17.69 3.81
N TYR A 25 4.85 17.46 5.12
CA TYR A 25 4.38 18.40 6.14
C TYR A 25 5.13 19.73 6.14
N ARG A 26 6.31 19.80 5.51
CA ARG A 26 7.04 21.05 5.33
C ARG A 26 6.48 21.92 4.20
N PHE A 27 5.63 21.36 3.33
CA PHE A 27 5.02 22.10 2.23
C PHE A 27 3.64 22.63 2.66
N PRO A 28 3.39 23.95 2.62
CA PRO A 28 2.12 24.54 3.06
C PRO A 28 0.89 23.98 2.34
N VAL A 29 1.05 23.58 1.08
CA VAL A 29 -0.01 23.00 0.24
C VAL A 29 -0.38 21.58 0.67
N LEU A 30 0.56 20.81 1.23
CA LEU A 30 0.36 19.41 1.60
C LEU A 30 0.18 19.18 3.11
N ALA A 31 0.64 20.12 3.92
CA ALA A 31 0.54 20.09 5.37
C ALA A 31 -0.90 19.87 5.91
N PRO A 32 -1.97 20.42 5.30
CA PRO A 32 -3.34 20.16 5.76
C PRO A 32 -3.73 18.67 5.73
N TYR A 33 -3.09 17.88 4.87
CA TYR A 33 -3.43 16.47 4.62
C TYR A 33 -2.67 15.47 5.50
N HIS A 34 -2.02 15.93 6.57
CA HIS A 34 -1.21 15.08 7.44
C HIS A 34 -1.96 13.88 8.05
N LEU A 35 -3.19 14.09 8.54
CA LEU A 35 -4.00 12.98 9.07
C LEU A 35 -4.35 11.96 7.98
N PHE A 36 -4.78 12.45 6.81
CA PHE A 36 -5.11 11.60 5.68
C PHE A 36 -3.89 10.81 5.17
N SER A 37 -2.72 11.44 5.17
CA SER A 37 -1.43 10.83 4.85
C SER A 37 -1.12 9.65 5.78
N LEU A 38 -1.21 9.85 7.10
CA LEU A 38 -1.00 8.77 8.08
C LEU A 38 -2.02 7.64 7.94
N GLN A 39 -3.30 7.99 7.76
CA GLN A 39 -4.36 7.00 7.53
C GLN A 39 -4.09 6.15 6.28
N THR A 40 -3.60 6.78 5.21
CA THR A 40 -3.23 6.11 3.97
C THR A 40 -2.05 5.15 4.17
N ILE A 41 -1.03 5.56 4.92
CA ILE A 41 0.10 4.69 5.27
C ILE A 41 -0.39 3.47 6.05
N VAL A 42 -1.20 3.68 7.09
CA VAL A 42 -1.76 2.60 7.91
C VAL A 42 -2.60 1.65 7.05
N PHE A 43 -3.45 2.20 6.17
CA PHE A 43 -4.24 1.41 5.23
C PHE A 43 -3.38 0.50 4.35
N PHE A 44 -2.32 1.02 3.73
CA PHE A 44 -1.44 0.21 2.89
C PHE A 44 -0.59 -0.81 3.66
N VAL A 45 -0.24 -0.53 4.91
CA VAL A 45 0.39 -1.52 5.81
C VAL A 45 -0.53 -2.72 6.01
N PHE A 46 -1.79 -2.47 6.39
CA PHE A 46 -2.77 -3.55 6.57
C PHE A 46 -3.02 -4.32 5.27
N LEU A 47 -3.16 -3.60 4.16
CA LEU A 47 -3.36 -4.22 2.85
C LEU A 47 -2.17 -5.10 2.45
N SER A 48 -0.94 -4.64 2.71
CA SER A 48 0.27 -5.42 2.44
C SER A 48 0.35 -6.70 3.28
N ILE A 49 -0.03 -6.63 4.55
CA ILE A 49 -0.11 -7.80 5.43
C ILE A 49 -1.13 -8.80 4.88
N PHE A 50 -2.32 -8.32 4.50
CA PHE A 50 -3.38 -9.13 3.91
C PHE A 50 -2.94 -9.81 2.59
N PHE A 51 -2.26 -9.08 1.71
CA PHE A 51 -1.75 -9.67 0.47
C PHE A 51 -0.61 -10.65 0.69
N TYR A 52 0.25 -10.41 1.67
CA TYR A 52 1.29 -11.36 2.03
C TYR A 52 0.71 -12.68 2.55
N THR A 53 -0.32 -12.65 3.39
CA THR A 53 -0.96 -13.89 3.88
C THR A 53 -1.60 -14.68 2.75
N LEU A 54 -2.33 -14.00 1.85
CA LEU A 54 -2.90 -14.63 0.65
C LEU A 54 -1.82 -15.25 -0.26
N ALA A 55 -0.75 -14.49 -0.55
CA ALA A 55 0.36 -14.96 -1.38
C ALA A 55 1.09 -16.14 -0.75
N TRP A 56 1.27 -16.14 0.58
CA TRP A 56 1.92 -17.23 1.32
C TRP A 56 1.07 -18.52 1.35
N ILE A 57 -0.26 -18.40 1.45
CA ILE A 57 -1.17 -19.55 1.34
C ILE A 57 -1.08 -20.13 -0.08
N ALA A 58 -1.14 -19.29 -1.11
CA ALA A 58 -1.10 -19.77 -2.49
C ALA A 58 0.26 -20.33 -2.92
N SER A 59 1.38 -19.82 -2.41
CA SER A 59 2.70 -20.38 -2.71
C SER A 59 2.87 -21.80 -2.17
N ARG A 60 2.00 -22.27 -1.29
CA ARG A 60 1.97 -23.65 -0.79
C ARG A 60 0.99 -24.55 -1.55
N SER A 61 0.16 -23.97 -2.42
CA SER A 61 -0.75 -24.71 -3.27
C SER A 61 0.02 -25.33 -4.44
N ARG A 62 -0.38 -26.51 -4.91
CA ARG A 62 0.19 -27.13 -6.13
C ARG A 62 -0.21 -26.40 -7.42
N ASN A 63 -1.10 -25.41 -7.35
CA ASN A 63 -1.70 -24.78 -8.51
C ASN A 63 -1.00 -23.46 -8.85
N ILE A 64 -0.16 -23.49 -9.90
CA ILE A 64 0.58 -22.33 -10.40
C ILE A 64 -0.37 -21.19 -10.83
N TYR A 65 -1.58 -21.51 -11.32
CA TYR A 65 -2.59 -20.51 -11.68
C TYR A 65 -3.15 -19.76 -10.46
N MET A 66 -3.20 -20.40 -9.29
CA MET A 66 -3.71 -19.77 -8.06
C MET A 66 -2.83 -18.59 -7.65
N PHE A 67 -1.51 -18.73 -7.80
CA PHE A 67 -0.56 -17.67 -7.45
C PHE A 67 -0.68 -16.46 -8.40
N ASN A 68 -0.73 -16.70 -9.72
CA ASN A 68 -0.95 -15.64 -10.71
C ASN A 68 -2.30 -14.93 -10.52
N ASN A 69 -3.36 -15.70 -10.23
CA ASN A 69 -4.68 -15.12 -9.96
C ASN A 69 -4.65 -14.21 -8.72
N ILE A 70 -3.89 -14.56 -7.67
CA ILE A 70 -3.74 -13.69 -6.50
C ILE A 70 -3.02 -12.40 -6.86
N ILE A 71 -1.92 -12.44 -7.61
CA ILE A 71 -1.23 -11.21 -8.05
C ILE A 71 -2.19 -10.29 -8.82
N MET A 72 -2.96 -10.86 -9.75
CA MET A 72 -3.95 -10.09 -10.51
C MET A 72 -5.05 -9.51 -9.60
N MET A 73 -5.59 -10.32 -8.68
CA MET A 73 -6.64 -9.89 -7.75
C MET A 73 -6.15 -8.82 -6.79
N THR A 74 -4.93 -8.92 -6.25
CA THR A 74 -4.35 -7.91 -5.36
C THR A 74 -4.24 -6.55 -6.05
N SER A 75 -3.82 -6.54 -7.32
CA SER A 75 -3.73 -5.32 -8.13
C SER A 75 -5.10 -4.69 -8.38
N LEU A 76 -6.11 -5.49 -8.75
CA LEU A 76 -7.48 -5.04 -8.98
C LEU A 76 -8.14 -4.53 -7.69
N ILE A 77 -8.05 -5.29 -6.61
CA ILE A 77 -8.57 -4.94 -5.29
C ILE A 77 -7.99 -3.60 -4.84
N LYS A 78 -6.66 -3.42 -4.99
CA LYS A 78 -6.00 -2.18 -4.62
C LYS A 78 -6.51 -0.98 -5.44
N LEU A 79 -6.68 -1.14 -6.75
CA LEU A 79 -7.21 -0.08 -7.61
C LEU A 79 -8.62 0.34 -7.17
N VAL A 80 -9.51 -0.63 -6.94
CA VAL A 80 -10.87 -0.36 -6.45
C VAL A 80 -10.84 0.34 -5.09
N PHE A 81 -10.01 -0.14 -4.16
CA PHE A 81 -9.86 0.52 -2.86
C PHE A 81 -9.33 1.94 -2.97
N CYS A 82 -8.42 2.22 -3.91
CA CYS A 82 -7.92 3.58 -4.12
C CYS A 82 -9.07 4.52 -4.51
N PHE A 83 -9.91 4.11 -5.44
CA PHE A 83 -11.11 4.87 -5.80
C PHE A 83 -12.03 5.09 -4.61
N VAL A 84 -12.30 4.04 -3.82
CA VAL A 84 -13.17 4.12 -2.65
C VAL A 84 -12.61 5.07 -1.59
N VAL A 85 -11.32 4.97 -1.26
CA VAL A 85 -10.67 5.82 -0.25
C VAL A 85 -10.67 7.28 -0.66
N ILE A 86 -10.29 7.57 -1.91
CA ILE A 86 -10.31 8.95 -2.46
C ILE A 86 -11.73 9.50 -2.45
N PHE A 87 -12.71 8.72 -2.92
CA PHE A 87 -14.11 9.14 -2.97
C PHE A 87 -14.68 9.41 -1.58
N LEU A 88 -14.44 8.52 -0.62
CA LEU A 88 -14.88 8.69 0.77
C LEU A 88 -14.23 9.90 1.42
N TYR A 89 -12.94 10.14 1.16
CA TYR A 89 -12.25 11.31 1.69
C TYR A 89 -12.85 12.61 1.13
N HIS A 90 -12.98 12.69 -0.19
CA HIS A 90 -13.56 13.86 -0.86
C HIS A 90 -15.00 14.13 -0.39
N LYS A 91 -15.83 13.09 -0.29
CA LYS A 91 -17.24 13.20 0.13
C LYS A 91 -17.41 13.60 1.59
N ASN A 92 -16.57 13.11 2.50
CA ASN A 92 -16.76 13.33 3.93
C ASN A 92 -16.06 14.60 4.44
N PHE A 93 -14.89 14.94 3.88
CA PHE A 93 -14.06 16.03 4.39
C PHE A 93 -14.07 17.28 3.52
N HIS A 94 -14.64 17.23 2.32
CA HIS A 94 -14.74 18.36 1.38
C HIS A 94 -13.43 19.17 1.32
N PRO A 95 -12.30 18.52 0.95
CA PRO A 95 -11.01 19.18 0.97
C PRO A 95 -11.04 20.42 0.06
N ALA A 96 -10.37 21.50 0.48
CA ALA A 96 -10.38 22.78 -0.24
C ALA A 96 -9.80 22.66 -1.66
N ASP A 97 -8.90 21.69 -1.86
CA ASP A 97 -8.27 21.36 -3.12
C ASP A 97 -8.01 19.85 -3.22
N ASN A 98 -7.53 19.42 -4.39
CA ASN A 98 -7.26 18.02 -4.71
C ASN A 98 -5.80 17.60 -4.44
N TYR A 99 -5.00 18.42 -3.76
CA TYR A 99 -3.58 18.11 -3.54
C TYR A 99 -3.37 16.91 -2.60
N PHE A 100 -4.37 16.50 -1.82
CA PHE A 100 -4.36 15.27 -1.02
C PHE A 100 -4.10 14.00 -1.86
N ILE A 101 -4.37 14.05 -3.16
CA ILE A 101 -4.13 12.97 -4.10
C ILE A 101 -2.62 12.68 -4.26
N ILE A 102 -1.77 13.71 -4.14
CA ILE A 102 -0.32 13.60 -4.29
C ILE A 102 0.30 12.68 -3.22
N PRO A 103 0.12 12.93 -1.90
CA PRO A 103 0.63 12.03 -0.88
C PRO A 103 0.00 10.64 -1.01
N PHE A 104 -1.29 10.55 -1.33
CA PHE A 104 -1.97 9.26 -1.52
C PHE A 104 -1.30 8.38 -2.58
N PHE A 105 -1.10 8.90 -3.80
CA PHE A 105 -0.46 8.14 -4.87
C PHE A 105 1.00 7.84 -4.58
N THR A 106 1.69 8.72 -3.85
CA THR A 106 3.07 8.47 -3.42
C THR A 106 3.14 7.21 -2.56
N TYR A 107 2.26 7.07 -1.57
CA TYR A 107 2.21 5.86 -0.75
C TYR A 107 1.74 4.64 -1.54
N TYR A 108 0.73 4.81 -2.39
CA TYR A 108 0.29 3.74 -3.29
C TYR A 108 1.45 3.15 -4.11
N ILE A 109 2.26 3.99 -4.75
CA ILE A 109 3.41 3.54 -5.56
C ILE A 109 4.44 2.86 -4.68
N LEU A 110 4.80 3.47 -3.55
CA LEU A 110 5.80 2.94 -2.62
C LEU A 110 5.43 1.54 -2.13
N TYR A 111 4.18 1.34 -1.70
CA TYR A 111 3.71 0.01 -1.26
C TYR A 111 3.48 -0.95 -2.42
N THR A 112 3.20 -0.47 -3.63
CA THR A 112 3.11 -1.32 -4.83
C THR A 112 4.47 -1.88 -5.22
N VAL A 113 5.53 -1.08 -5.15
CA VAL A 113 6.92 -1.56 -5.36
C VAL A 113 7.28 -2.62 -4.31
N PHE A 114 6.93 -2.37 -3.04
CA PHE A 114 7.12 -3.34 -1.97
C PHE A 114 6.39 -4.66 -2.23
N GLU A 115 5.12 -4.60 -2.67
CA GLU A 115 4.31 -5.77 -2.97
C GLU A 115 4.88 -6.61 -4.10
N ILE A 116 5.27 -5.97 -5.20
CA ILE A 116 5.92 -6.64 -6.32
C ILE A 116 7.20 -7.36 -5.86
N ASP A 117 7.99 -6.74 -4.98
CA ASP A 117 9.21 -7.36 -4.43
C ASP A 117 8.93 -8.63 -3.64
N PHE A 118 7.97 -8.60 -2.69
CA PHE A 118 7.70 -9.79 -1.87
C PHE A 118 6.95 -10.87 -2.65
N MET A 119 6.02 -10.50 -3.54
CA MET A 119 5.29 -11.45 -4.38
C MET A 119 6.25 -12.16 -5.34
N GLY A 120 7.13 -11.42 -6.03
CA GLY A 120 8.14 -12.03 -6.90
C GLY A 120 9.11 -12.97 -6.16
N LYS A 121 9.33 -12.76 -4.86
CA LYS A 121 10.13 -13.66 -4.00
C LYS A 121 9.35 -14.83 -3.42
N LEU A 122 8.03 -14.77 -3.37
CA LEU A 122 7.19 -15.91 -3.02
C LEU A 122 6.92 -16.79 -4.24
N ALA A 123 6.82 -16.20 -5.44
CA ALA A 123 6.64 -16.90 -6.71
C ALA A 123 7.79 -17.87 -7.04
N ARG A 124 9.01 -17.50 -6.66
CA ARG A 124 10.25 -18.24 -6.95
C ARG A 124 10.58 -19.32 -5.90
N ARG A 125 9.69 -19.56 -4.94
CA ARG A 125 9.81 -20.64 -3.96
C ARG A 125 8.85 -21.76 -4.29
#